data_AF-A0A7V9GIX9-F1
#
_entry.id   AF-A0A7V9GIX9-F1
#
_cell.length_a   1.000
_cell.length_b   1.000
_cell.length_c   1.000
_cell.angle_alpha   90.00
_cell.angle_beta   90.00
_cell.angle_gamma   90.00
#
_symmetry.space_group_name_H-M   'P 1'
#
loop_
_entity.id
_entity.type
_entity.pdbx_description
1 polymer ?
#
loop_
_entity_poly.entity_id
_entity_poly.type
_entity_poly.pdbx_seq_one_letter_code
_entity_poly.pdbx_strand_id
1 'polypeptide(L)'
;NVEGLDLEAFGIEVGPKGVVVDERGRTAVRSVYAAGDLGGRNLFTHSAAYEAVRAVRDAFFPGAGAVDELVPWCTFTDPELAHAGLTSAEARERHGDDDVEVHRLDLTHNDRARAEGHDEGAVVLVTNKDRLVGAHVLAPAAGEVIQELALAIRSGMKLKDLAGLVHVYPTIATAVGQLAAEAAYAAAQRYRWLLRT
;
A
#
# COMPACT_ATOMS: atom_id res chain seq x y z
N ASN A 1 -8.53 -15.16 -20.33
CA ASN A 1 -8.30 -14.73 -21.72
C ASN A 1 -7.03 -15.33 -22.31
N VAL A 2 -6.85 -16.66 -22.25
CA VAL A 2 -5.69 -17.35 -22.85
C VAL A 2 -6.07 -18.32 -23.97
N GLU A 3 -7.37 -18.56 -24.15
CA GLU A 3 -7.91 -19.46 -25.17
C GLU A 3 -7.62 -18.94 -26.58
N GLY A 4 -7.24 -19.85 -27.48
CA GLY A 4 -6.96 -19.52 -28.88
C GLY A 4 -5.60 -18.87 -29.15
N LEU A 5 -4.73 -18.75 -28.14
CA LEU A 5 -3.38 -18.18 -28.27
C LEU A 5 -2.28 -19.22 -28.53
N ASP A 6 -2.61 -20.52 -28.44
CA ASP A 6 -1.68 -21.65 -28.68
C ASP A 6 -0.39 -21.56 -27.84
N LEU A 7 -0.51 -21.08 -26.59
CA LEU A 7 0.62 -20.76 -25.71
C LEU A 7 1.49 -22.00 -25.43
N GLU A 8 0.86 -23.16 -25.29
CA GLU A 8 1.55 -24.43 -25.04
C GLU A 8 2.48 -24.81 -26.20
N ALA A 9 2.11 -24.53 -27.45
CA ALA A 9 2.96 -24.78 -28.62
C ALA A 9 4.25 -23.95 -28.61
N PHE A 10 4.24 -22.80 -27.91
CA PHE A 10 5.41 -21.94 -27.71
C PHE A 10 6.13 -22.20 -26.38
N GLY A 11 5.73 -23.21 -25.61
CA GLY A 11 6.34 -23.54 -24.31
C GLY A 11 6.02 -22.52 -23.22
N ILE A 12 4.91 -21.78 -23.34
CA ILE A 12 4.43 -20.84 -22.33
C ILE A 12 3.43 -21.57 -21.44
N GLU A 13 3.73 -21.62 -20.15
CA GLU A 13 2.89 -22.28 -19.15
C GLU A 13 1.74 -21.38 -18.70
N VAL A 14 0.54 -21.94 -18.61
CA VAL A 14 -0.64 -21.30 -18.04
C VAL A 14 -1.03 -22.00 -16.75
N GLY A 15 -0.97 -21.28 -15.63
CA GLY A 15 -1.38 -21.74 -14.31
C GLY A 15 -2.83 -21.35 -13.99
N PRO A 16 -3.30 -21.69 -12.77
CA PRO A 16 -4.69 -21.45 -12.35
C PRO A 16 -5.06 -19.96 -12.27
N LYS A 17 -4.07 -19.06 -12.19
CA LYS A 17 -4.27 -17.61 -12.11
C LYS A 17 -4.01 -16.87 -13.43
N GLY A 18 -3.49 -17.53 -14.46
CA GLY A 18 -3.02 -16.90 -15.70
C GLY A 18 -1.68 -17.47 -16.18
N VAL A 19 -1.05 -16.77 -17.12
CA VAL A 19 0.28 -17.11 -17.62
C VAL A 19 1.30 -17.08 -16.48
N VAL A 20 2.07 -18.15 -16.34
CA VAL A 20 3.11 -18.25 -15.30
C VAL A 20 4.26 -17.32 -15.66
N VAL A 21 4.60 -16.41 -14.74
CA VAL A 21 5.66 -15.43 -14.91
C VAL A 21 6.58 -15.35 -13.69
N ASP A 22 7.84 -14.95 -13.92
CA ASP A 22 8.79 -14.62 -12.87
C ASP A 22 8.47 -13.27 -12.19
N GLU A 23 9.31 -12.87 -11.22
CA GLU A 23 9.19 -11.58 -10.51
C GLU A 23 9.26 -10.34 -11.41
N ARG A 24 9.71 -10.48 -12.66
CA ARG A 24 9.82 -9.40 -13.65
C ARG A 24 8.70 -9.43 -14.68
N GLY A 25 7.78 -10.39 -14.59
CA GLY A 25 6.70 -10.58 -15.57
C GLY A 25 7.11 -11.36 -16.82
N ARG A 26 8.25 -12.08 -16.79
CA ARG A 26 8.70 -12.93 -17.92
C ARG A 26 8.16 -14.34 -17.81
N THR A 27 7.78 -14.91 -18.95
CA THR A 27 7.42 -16.32 -19.06
C THR A 27 8.68 -17.21 -19.08
N ALA A 28 8.51 -18.53 -19.21
CA ALA A 28 9.61 -19.46 -19.46
C ALA A 28 10.41 -19.12 -20.75
N VAL A 29 9.76 -18.48 -21.73
CA VAL A 29 10.41 -17.94 -22.92
C VAL A 29 10.90 -16.52 -22.60
N ARG A 30 12.23 -16.33 -22.51
CA ARG A 30 12.84 -15.08 -22.00
C ARG A 30 12.47 -13.80 -22.76
N SER A 31 12.03 -13.91 -24.01
CA SER A 31 11.59 -12.78 -24.84
C SER A 31 10.09 -12.52 -24.78
N VAL A 32 9.33 -13.33 -24.03
CA VAL A 32 7.87 -13.22 -23.91
C VAL A 32 7.51 -12.87 -22.47
N TYR A 33 6.63 -11.89 -22.35
CA TYR A 33 6.18 -11.31 -21.10
C TYR A 33 4.66 -11.42 -21.01
N ALA A 34 4.13 -11.49 -19.78
CA ALA A 34 2.71 -11.30 -19.52
C ALA A 34 2.53 -10.22 -18.45
N ALA A 35 1.53 -9.36 -18.66
CA ALA A 35 1.24 -8.23 -17.79
C ALA A 35 -0.27 -8.07 -17.60
N GLY A 36 -0.64 -7.47 -16.47
CA GLY A 36 -2.03 -7.30 -16.04
C GLY A 36 -2.69 -8.63 -15.73
N ASP A 37 -4.00 -8.67 -15.95
CA ASP A 37 -4.85 -9.82 -15.61
C ASP A 37 -4.37 -11.13 -16.22
N LEU A 38 -3.65 -11.09 -17.35
CA LEU A 38 -3.04 -12.28 -17.97
C LEU A 38 -1.93 -12.90 -17.11
N GLY A 39 -1.16 -12.08 -16.38
CA GLY A 39 -0.09 -12.56 -15.51
C GLY A 39 -0.58 -13.02 -14.13
N GLY A 40 -1.86 -12.78 -13.80
CA GLY A 40 -2.50 -13.34 -12.62
C GLY A 40 -1.99 -12.84 -11.26
N ARG A 41 -1.14 -11.81 -11.23
CA ARG A 41 -0.56 -11.25 -9.99
C ARG A 41 -1.61 -10.44 -9.23
N ASN A 42 -2.16 -9.41 -9.89
CA ASN A 42 -3.20 -8.55 -9.36
C ASN A 42 -4.20 -8.23 -10.48
N LEU A 43 -5.49 -8.16 -10.12
CA LEU A 43 -6.56 -7.85 -11.06
C LEU A 43 -6.98 -6.38 -10.95
N PHE A 44 -5.99 -5.48 -11.05
CA PHE A 44 -6.20 -4.03 -10.96
C PHE A 44 -5.67 -3.30 -12.18
N THR A 45 -6.43 -2.33 -12.67
CA THR A 45 -6.05 -1.52 -13.83
C THR A 45 -4.72 -0.79 -13.63
N HIS A 46 -4.49 -0.21 -12.45
CA HIS A 46 -3.24 0.50 -12.15
C HIS A 46 -2.04 -0.47 -12.05
N SER A 47 -2.27 -1.70 -11.57
CA SER A 47 -1.25 -2.76 -11.55
C SER A 47 -0.93 -3.24 -12.96
N ALA A 48 -1.94 -3.48 -13.81
CA ALA A 48 -1.77 -3.88 -15.19
C ALA A 48 -0.98 -2.85 -16.01
N ALA A 49 -1.30 -1.55 -15.88
CA ALA A 49 -0.56 -0.49 -16.55
C ALA A 49 0.90 -0.42 -16.09
N TYR A 50 1.15 -0.56 -14.79
CA TYR A 50 2.50 -0.58 -14.22
C TYR A 50 3.30 -1.80 -14.70
N GLU A 51 2.71 -2.99 -14.68
CA GLU A 51 3.32 -4.23 -15.17
C GLU A 51 3.67 -4.14 -16.66
N ALA A 52 2.80 -3.56 -17.49
CA ALA A 52 3.06 -3.36 -18.91
C ALA A 52 4.29 -2.45 -19.12
N VAL A 53 4.39 -1.33 -18.40
CA VAL A 53 5.57 -0.45 -18.45
C VAL A 53 6.83 -1.18 -17.99
N ARG A 54 6.73 -2.03 -16.96
CA ARG A 54 7.85 -2.84 -16.47
C ARG A 54 8.30 -3.90 -17.47
N ALA A 55 7.38 -4.61 -18.10
CA ALA A 55 7.68 -5.59 -19.15
C ALA A 55 8.39 -4.93 -20.33
N VAL A 56 7.89 -3.80 -20.83
CA VAL A 56 8.54 -3.05 -21.92
C VAL A 56 9.95 -2.59 -21.49
N ARG A 57 10.11 -2.07 -20.28
CA ARG A 57 11.42 -1.65 -19.77
C ARG A 57 12.40 -2.81 -19.66
N ASP A 58 12.02 -3.96 -19.13
CA ASP A 58 12.92 -5.11 -19.03
C ASP A 58 13.25 -5.70 -20.42
N ALA A 59 12.31 -5.64 -21.38
CA ALA A 59 12.54 -6.10 -22.75
C ALA A 59 13.61 -5.27 -23.50
N PHE A 60 13.62 -3.94 -23.32
CA PHE A 60 14.60 -3.05 -23.96
C PHE A 60 15.85 -2.78 -23.12
N PHE A 61 15.73 -2.91 -21.79
CA PHE A 61 16.80 -2.64 -20.83
C PHE A 61 16.85 -3.77 -19.79
N PRO A 62 17.46 -4.93 -20.14
CA PRO A 62 17.50 -6.08 -19.26
C PRO A 62 18.13 -5.74 -17.90
N GLY A 63 17.45 -6.07 -16.81
CA GLY A 63 17.93 -5.76 -15.45
C GLY A 63 17.16 -4.66 -14.73
N ALA A 64 16.02 -4.20 -15.26
CA ALA A 64 15.19 -3.12 -14.70
C ALA A 64 14.52 -3.40 -13.34
N GLY A 65 14.87 -4.51 -12.68
CA GLY A 65 14.35 -4.92 -11.38
C GLY A 65 13.01 -5.66 -11.45
N ALA A 66 12.57 -6.18 -10.30
CA ALA A 66 11.29 -6.86 -10.15
C ALA A 66 10.10 -5.87 -10.25
N VAL A 67 8.93 -6.42 -10.54
CA VAL A 67 7.65 -5.73 -10.33
C VAL A 67 7.49 -5.48 -8.84
N ASP A 68 7.06 -4.27 -8.48
CA ASP A 68 6.83 -3.89 -7.09
C ASP A 68 5.64 -4.70 -6.53
N GLU A 69 5.82 -5.28 -5.35
CA GLU A 69 4.76 -6.06 -4.69
C GLU A 69 3.75 -5.16 -3.96
N LEU A 70 4.13 -3.91 -3.68
CA LEU A 70 3.22 -2.95 -3.07
C LEU A 70 2.23 -2.43 -4.11
N VAL A 71 0.99 -2.93 -4.02
CA VAL A 71 -0.14 -2.47 -4.83
C VAL A 71 -1.21 -1.89 -3.90
N PRO A 72 -1.47 -0.57 -3.93
CA PRO A 72 -2.55 0.02 -3.17
C PRO A 72 -3.91 -0.35 -3.78
N TRP A 73 -4.90 -0.61 -2.94
CA TRP A 73 -6.26 -0.98 -3.33
C TRP A 73 -7.22 0.12 -2.90
N CYS A 74 -8.21 0.46 -3.73
CA CYS A 74 -9.40 1.21 -3.31
C CYS A 74 -10.69 0.54 -3.81
N THR A 75 -11.65 0.36 -2.89
CA THR A 75 -13.04 0.01 -3.19
C THR A 75 -13.86 1.29 -3.09
N PHE A 76 -14.45 1.70 -4.22
CA PHE A 76 -15.17 2.98 -4.37
C PHE A 76 -16.63 2.90 -3.87
N THR A 77 -16.80 2.45 -2.62
CA THR A 77 -18.06 2.60 -1.88
C THR A 77 -18.23 4.02 -1.34
N ASP A 78 -19.34 4.28 -0.65
CA ASP A 78 -19.58 5.54 0.06
C ASP A 78 -19.71 5.26 1.58
N PRO A 79 -18.72 5.64 2.41
CA PRO A 79 -17.39 6.18 2.04
C PRO A 79 -16.48 5.13 1.36
N GLU A 80 -15.41 5.61 0.73
CA GLU A 80 -14.41 4.74 0.07
C GLU A 80 -13.59 3.96 1.10
N LEU A 81 -13.21 2.72 0.75
CA LEU A 81 -12.32 1.89 1.55
C LEU A 81 -11.03 1.63 0.77
N ALA A 82 -9.90 2.12 1.28
CA ALA A 82 -8.60 1.96 0.67
C ALA A 82 -7.59 1.33 1.62
N HIS A 83 -6.62 0.57 1.08
CA HIS A 83 -5.52 0.01 1.86
C HIS A 83 -4.23 -0.13 1.04
N ALA A 84 -3.09 -0.17 1.74
CA ALA A 84 -1.77 -0.40 1.18
C ALA A 84 -0.89 -1.12 2.20
N GLY A 85 -0.04 -2.03 1.74
CA GLY A 85 0.84 -2.82 2.60
C GLY A 85 0.08 -3.86 3.43
N LEU A 86 0.60 -4.15 4.62
CA LEU A 86 0.14 -5.27 5.46
C LEU A 86 -1.08 -4.92 6.30
N THR A 87 -2.02 -5.85 6.40
CA THR A 87 -3.00 -5.85 7.48
C THR A 87 -2.32 -6.06 8.83
N SER A 88 -3.01 -5.73 9.93
CA SER A 88 -2.45 -5.99 11.27
C SER A 88 -2.22 -7.47 11.55
N ALA A 89 -2.99 -8.37 10.93
CA ALA A 89 -2.81 -9.82 11.07
C ALA A 89 -1.56 -10.29 10.31
N GLU A 90 -1.41 -9.89 9.04
CA GLU A 90 -0.22 -10.22 8.24
C GLU A 90 1.06 -9.62 8.81
N ALA A 91 0.98 -8.40 9.35
CA ALA A 91 2.12 -7.76 10.01
C ALA A 91 2.58 -8.56 11.23
N ARG A 92 1.64 -8.99 12.08
CA ARG A 92 1.93 -9.83 13.26
C ARG A 92 2.48 -11.19 12.87
N GLU A 93 1.88 -11.85 11.88
CA GLU A 93 2.38 -13.12 11.35
C GLU A 93 3.82 -13.00 10.84
N ARG A 94 4.13 -11.90 10.15
CA ARG A 94 5.44 -11.67 9.53
C ARG A 94 6.52 -11.19 10.51
N HIS A 95 6.14 -10.44 11.54
CA HIS A 95 7.08 -9.69 12.37
C HIS A 95 7.02 -10.02 13.86
N GLY A 96 6.03 -10.79 14.29
CA GLY A 96 5.74 -11.05 15.70
C GLY A 96 4.87 -9.96 16.34
N ASP A 97 4.16 -10.34 17.40
CA ASP A 97 3.18 -9.48 18.06
C ASP A 97 3.83 -8.28 18.78
N ASP A 98 4.99 -8.50 19.39
CA ASP A 98 5.67 -7.49 20.22
C ASP A 98 6.22 -6.30 19.43
N ASP A 99 6.48 -6.51 18.14
CA ASP A 99 7.09 -5.51 17.26
C ASP A 99 6.04 -4.70 16.46
N VAL A 100 4.76 -5.13 16.50
CA VAL A 100 3.68 -4.57 15.68
C VAL A 100 2.72 -3.72 16.51
N GLU A 101 2.60 -2.45 16.14
CA GLU A 101 1.63 -1.52 16.73
C GLU A 101 0.58 -1.10 15.69
N VAL A 102 -0.65 -0.89 16.15
CA VAL A 102 -1.79 -0.42 15.33
C VAL A 102 -2.29 0.88 15.91
N HIS A 103 -2.32 1.92 15.08
CA HIS A 103 -2.75 3.27 15.45
C HIS A 103 -4.03 3.59 14.66
N ARG A 104 -5.01 4.21 15.30
CA ARG A 104 -6.32 4.51 14.69
C ARG A 104 -6.78 5.91 15.07
N LEU A 105 -7.28 6.67 14.10
CA LEU A 105 -7.94 7.95 14.29
C LEU A 105 -9.30 7.92 13.59
N ASP A 106 -10.37 8.12 14.37
CA ASP A 106 -11.74 8.25 13.83
C ASP A 106 -11.91 9.60 13.13
N LEU A 107 -12.61 9.63 12.00
CA LEU A 107 -12.84 10.85 11.22
C LEU A 107 -13.72 11.89 11.94
N THR A 108 -14.37 11.52 13.03
CA THR A 108 -15.01 12.44 13.99
C THR A 108 -14.02 13.42 14.64
N HIS A 109 -12.71 13.18 14.50
CA HIS A 109 -11.63 14.08 14.91
C HIS A 109 -11.03 14.88 13.74
N ASN A 110 -11.47 14.64 12.50
CA ASN A 110 -11.00 15.36 11.32
C ASN A 110 -11.94 16.53 10.99
N ASP A 111 -11.43 17.76 11.02
CA ASP A 111 -12.21 18.97 10.78
C ASP A 111 -12.83 19.01 9.37
N ARG A 112 -12.13 18.52 8.34
CA ARG A 112 -12.66 18.51 6.97
C ARG A 112 -13.88 17.59 6.89
N ALA A 113 -13.75 16.36 7.36
CA ALA A 113 -14.80 15.36 7.37
C ALA A 113 -16.05 15.86 8.11
N ARG A 114 -15.85 16.47 9.29
CA ARG A 114 -16.94 17.07 10.09
C ARG A 114 -17.60 18.25 9.39
N ALA A 115 -16.81 19.14 8.79
CA ALA A 115 -17.33 20.32 8.11
C ALA A 115 -18.21 19.93 6.90
N GLU A 116 -17.94 18.79 6.29
CA GLU A 116 -18.73 18.26 5.17
C GLU A 116 -19.84 17.29 5.59
N GLY A 117 -19.93 16.93 6.88
CA GLY A 117 -20.93 15.98 7.38
C GLY A 117 -20.67 14.52 6.98
N HIS A 118 -19.42 14.19 6.64
CA HIS A 118 -18.97 12.86 6.23
C HIS A 118 -17.86 12.34 7.16
N ASP A 119 -18.11 12.36 8.47
CA ASP A 119 -17.14 12.01 9.53
C ASP A 119 -17.21 10.54 9.99
N GLU A 120 -17.91 9.72 9.22
CA GLU A 120 -17.92 8.27 9.35
C GLU A 120 -16.65 7.64 8.78
N GLY A 121 -16.04 6.73 9.54
CA GLY A 121 -14.83 6.02 9.16
C GLY A 121 -13.59 6.40 9.97
N ALA A 122 -12.43 5.98 9.50
CA ALA A 122 -11.16 6.09 10.23
C ALA A 122 -9.94 5.95 9.32
N VAL A 123 -8.82 6.49 9.79
CA VAL A 123 -7.47 6.16 9.30
C VAL A 123 -6.82 5.20 10.28
N VAL A 124 -6.21 4.13 9.76
CA VAL A 124 -5.49 3.12 10.54
C VAL A 124 -4.09 2.94 9.98
N LEU A 125 -3.07 3.06 10.84
CA LEU A 125 -1.67 2.83 10.51
C LEU A 125 -1.16 1.59 11.24
N VAL A 126 -0.44 0.72 10.53
CA VAL A 126 0.19 -0.49 11.07
C VAL A 126 1.70 -0.30 10.98
N THR A 127 2.39 -0.43 12.11
CA THR A 127 3.83 -0.20 12.18
C THR A 127 4.59 -1.39 12.73
N ASN A 128 5.81 -1.61 12.22
CA ASN A 128 6.83 -2.46 12.83
C ASN A 128 7.99 -1.58 13.31
N LYS A 129 8.25 -1.52 14.63
CA LYS A 129 9.34 -0.68 15.21
C LYS A 129 9.33 0.75 14.65
N ASP A 130 8.17 1.40 14.74
CA ASP A 130 7.84 2.73 14.20
C ASP A 130 7.83 2.88 12.68
N ARG A 131 8.29 1.89 11.91
CA ARG A 131 8.23 1.91 10.45
C ARG A 131 6.82 1.59 9.99
N LEU A 132 6.25 2.40 9.11
CA LEU A 132 4.96 2.12 8.50
C LEU A 132 5.07 0.91 7.58
N VAL A 133 4.28 -0.13 7.85
CA VAL A 133 4.24 -1.36 7.04
C VAL A 133 2.87 -1.63 6.44
N GLY A 134 1.83 -0.93 6.90
CA GLY A 134 0.49 -1.03 6.37
C GLY A 134 -0.38 0.15 6.74
N ALA A 135 -1.39 0.41 5.93
CA ALA A 135 -2.32 1.51 6.11
C ALA A 135 -3.70 1.15 5.56
N HIS A 136 -4.75 1.61 6.24
CA HIS A 136 -6.14 1.42 5.85
C HIS A 136 -6.90 2.72 6.09
N VAL A 137 -7.73 3.12 5.14
CA VAL A 137 -8.47 4.38 5.16
C VAL A 137 -9.91 4.07 4.77
N LEU A 138 -10.86 4.39 5.66
CA LEU A 138 -12.28 4.42 5.36
C LEU A 138 -12.70 5.89 5.47
N ALA A 139 -12.88 6.57 4.33
CA ALA A 139 -13.08 8.02 4.26
C ALA A 139 -13.61 8.46 2.89
N PRO A 140 -14.18 9.67 2.77
CA PRO A 140 -14.27 10.36 1.49
C PRO A 140 -12.87 10.49 0.85
N ALA A 141 -12.76 10.19 -0.44
CA ALA A 141 -11.50 10.22 -1.19
C ALA A 141 -10.37 9.36 -0.56
N ALA A 142 -10.71 8.22 0.06
CA ALA A 142 -9.73 7.28 0.61
C ALA A 142 -8.72 6.81 -0.45
N GLY A 143 -9.14 6.66 -1.71
CA GLY A 143 -8.29 6.30 -2.83
C GLY A 143 -7.20 7.33 -3.15
N GLU A 144 -7.42 8.60 -2.82
CA GLU A 144 -6.41 9.66 -2.94
C GLU A 144 -5.49 9.68 -1.70
N VAL A 145 -6.07 9.57 -0.50
CA VAL A 145 -5.32 9.59 0.77
C VAL A 145 -4.36 8.40 0.88
N ILE A 146 -4.77 7.22 0.40
CA ILE A 146 -3.94 6.00 0.50
C ILE A 146 -2.64 6.11 -0.30
N GLN A 147 -2.57 6.95 -1.33
CA GLN A 147 -1.36 7.08 -2.16
C GLN A 147 -0.18 7.67 -1.38
N GLU A 148 -0.44 8.61 -0.47
CA GLU A 148 0.57 9.14 0.45
C GLU A 148 1.16 8.00 1.31
N LEU A 149 0.28 7.17 1.87
CA LEU A 149 0.66 6.07 2.74
C LEU A 149 1.38 4.96 1.96
N ALA A 150 0.98 4.68 0.72
CA ALA A 150 1.69 3.76 -0.16
C ALA A 150 3.11 4.24 -0.46
N LEU A 151 3.30 5.54 -0.75
CA LEU A 151 4.63 6.13 -0.92
C LEU A 151 5.47 6.01 0.36
N ALA A 152 4.87 6.28 1.52
CA ALA A 152 5.55 6.19 2.80
C ALA A 152 6.00 4.75 3.14
N ILE A 153 5.13 3.76 2.92
CA ILE A 153 5.45 2.33 3.07
C ILE A 153 6.60 1.93 2.14
N ARG A 154 6.49 2.29 0.85
CA ARG A 154 7.52 1.99 -0.16
C ARG A 154 8.87 2.60 0.18
N SER A 155 8.87 3.79 0.78
CA SER A 155 10.08 4.52 1.17
C SER A 155 10.62 4.08 2.54
N GLY A 156 9.95 3.16 3.24
CA GLY A 156 10.35 2.70 4.56
C GLY A 156 10.28 3.79 5.64
N MET A 157 9.37 4.75 5.48
CA MET A 157 9.22 5.88 6.40
C MET A 157 8.74 5.43 7.79
N LYS A 158 9.14 6.19 8.80
CA LYS A 158 8.67 6.05 10.18
C LYS A 158 7.55 7.05 10.47
N LEU A 159 6.78 6.81 11.54
CA LEU A 159 5.71 7.72 11.96
C LEU A 159 6.19 9.16 12.20
N LYS A 160 7.41 9.35 12.72
CA LYS A 160 7.99 10.69 12.89
C LYS A 160 8.17 11.46 11.58
N ASP A 161 8.37 10.76 10.46
CA ASP A 161 8.60 11.38 9.16
C ASP A 161 7.26 11.92 8.63
N LEU A 162 6.17 11.15 8.82
CA LEU A 162 4.80 11.58 8.55
C LEU A 162 4.36 12.70 9.49
N ALA A 163 4.67 12.60 10.78
CA ALA A 163 4.36 13.65 11.76
C ALA A 163 5.09 14.98 11.49
N GLY A 164 6.28 14.91 10.89
CA GLY A 164 7.06 16.07 10.49
C GLY A 164 6.58 16.74 9.19
N LEU A 165 5.68 16.11 8.44
CA LEU A 165 5.15 16.65 7.20
C LEU A 165 4.03 17.66 7.48
N VAL A 166 4.15 18.85 6.87
CA VAL A 166 3.08 19.84 6.88
C VAL A 166 1.96 19.39 5.94
N HIS A 167 0.89 18.84 6.50
CA HIS A 167 -0.30 18.48 5.76
C HIS A 167 -1.15 19.73 5.47
N VAL A 168 -1.69 19.83 4.26
CA VAL A 168 -2.57 20.94 3.88
C VAL A 168 -3.86 20.86 4.69
N TYR A 169 -4.25 21.99 5.31
CA TYR A 169 -5.43 22.09 6.15
C TYR A 169 -6.50 23.02 5.53
N PRO A 170 -7.80 22.68 5.61
CA PRO A 170 -8.36 21.41 6.09
C PRO A 170 -8.48 20.37 4.95
N THR A 171 -7.98 19.16 5.15
CA THR A 171 -8.14 18.02 4.23
C THR A 171 -8.34 16.71 5.00
N ILE A 172 -8.82 15.64 4.36
CA ILE A 172 -8.87 14.31 5.00
C ILE A 172 -7.45 13.84 5.37
N ALA A 173 -6.46 14.14 4.53
CA ALA A 173 -5.06 13.78 4.76
C ALA A 173 -4.49 14.34 6.07
N THR A 174 -5.03 15.43 6.64
CA THR A 174 -4.57 15.90 7.97
C THR A 174 -4.77 14.86 9.08
N ALA A 175 -5.69 13.91 8.92
CA ALA A 175 -5.86 12.77 9.83
C ALA A 175 -4.61 11.86 9.86
N VAL A 176 -3.90 11.72 8.74
CA VAL A 176 -2.64 10.96 8.67
C VAL A 176 -1.57 11.62 9.53
N GLY A 177 -1.32 12.92 9.31
CA GLY A 177 -0.35 13.68 10.09
C GLY A 177 -0.68 13.74 11.58
N GLN A 178 -1.95 13.96 11.93
CA GLN A 178 -2.41 13.96 13.32
C GLN A 178 -2.16 12.60 13.99
N LEU A 179 -2.61 11.50 13.37
CA LEU A 179 -2.43 10.15 13.92
C LEU A 179 -0.95 9.80 14.07
N ALA A 180 -0.12 10.14 13.08
CA ALA A 180 1.32 9.92 13.14
C ALA A 180 1.97 10.72 14.29
N ALA A 181 1.56 11.97 14.50
CA ALA A 181 2.06 12.82 15.57
C ALA A 181 1.64 12.30 16.97
N GLU A 182 0.37 11.92 17.13
CA GLU A 182 -0.15 11.33 18.38
C GLU A 182 0.61 10.04 18.74
N ALA A 183 0.80 9.15 17.77
CA ALA A 183 1.53 7.90 17.95
C ALA A 183 3.02 8.13 18.27
N ALA A 184 3.70 9.02 17.54
CA ALA A 184 5.10 9.34 17.79
C ALA A 184 5.31 10.01 19.16
N TYR A 185 4.38 10.87 19.59
CA TYR A 185 4.44 11.50 20.90
C TYR A 185 4.17 10.52 22.04
N ALA A 186 3.20 9.61 21.88
CA ALA A 186 2.93 8.55 22.84
C ALA A 186 4.17 7.68 23.08
N ALA A 187 4.91 7.33 22.03
CA ALA A 187 6.19 6.61 22.14
C ALA A 187 7.23 7.41 22.94
N ALA A 188 7.37 8.71 22.70
CA ALA A 188 8.29 9.56 23.45
C ALA A 188 7.93 9.65 24.96
N GLN A 189 6.63 9.68 25.30
CA GLN A 189 6.18 9.70 26.69
C GLN A 189 6.56 8.42 27.45
N ARG A 190 6.63 7.25 26.78
CA ARG A 190 7.06 5.97 27.42
C ARG A 190 8.47 6.07 28.01
N TYR A 191 9.33 6.94 27.47
CA TYR A 191 10.71 7.15 27.94
C TYR A 191 10.87 8.39 28.83
N ARG A 192 9.78 9.09 29.14
CA ARG A 192 9.83 10.33 29.93
C ARG A 192 10.42 10.14 31.34
N TRP A 193 10.36 8.93 31.89
CA TRP A 193 10.99 8.61 33.17
C TRP A 193 12.52 8.67 33.14
N LEU A 194 13.16 8.45 31.98
CA LEU A 194 14.62 8.58 31.81
C LEU A 194 15.10 10.04 31.80
N LEU A 195 14.20 10.97 31.51
CA LEU A 195 14.49 12.42 31.43
C LEU A 195 14.20 13.16 32.73
N ARG A 196 13.69 12.47 33.76
CA ARG A 196 13.60 13.03 35.11
C ARG A 196 14.98 12.99 35.75
N THR A 197 15.68 14.12 35.65
CA THR A 197 16.85 14.44 36.50
C THR A 197 16.38 15.13 37.77
#